data_AF-A0A1M3H624-F1
#
_entry.id   AF-A0A1M3H624-F1
#
_cell.length_a   1.000
_cell.length_b   1.000
_cell.length_c   1.000
_cell.angle_alpha   90.00
_cell.angle_beta   90.00
_cell.angle_gamma   90.00
#
_symmetry.space_group_name_H-M   'P 1'
#
loop_
_entity.id
_entity.type
_entity.pdbx_description
1 polymer ?
#
loop_
_entity_poly.entity_id
_entity_poly.type
_entity_poly.pdbx_seq_one_letter_code
_entity_poly.pdbx_strand_id
1 'polypeptide(L)'
;MLPFSRQSEIFNQILLLKDNSPQTAREYIKSFTCDYRLGECRAILWGMVETCLTCDNSDFGEPGERLDLLLQFEHFQKLFEAAFVLANHWNNATEITETLDKLKTIL
;
A
#
# COMPACT_ATOMS: atom_id res chain seq x y z
N MET A 1 22.55 0.31 -19.06
CA MET A 1 21.13 0.06 -18.71
C MET A 1 20.76 1.05 -17.61
N LEU A 2 19.70 1.85 -17.76
CA LEU A 2 19.27 2.75 -16.69
C LEU A 2 18.72 1.92 -15.51
N PRO A 3 18.91 2.35 -14.25
CA PRO A 3 18.26 1.73 -13.09
C PRO A 3 16.76 1.62 -13.33
N PHE A 4 16.14 0.50 -12.93
CA PHE A 4 14.71 0.26 -13.11
C PHE A 4 13.84 1.39 -12.54
N SER A 5 14.26 1.97 -11.40
CA SER A 5 13.62 3.12 -10.76
C SER A 5 13.63 4.43 -11.59
N ARG A 6 14.47 4.52 -12.62
CA ARG A 6 14.55 5.70 -13.51
C ARG A 6 13.74 5.54 -14.80
N GLN A 7 13.03 4.43 -14.97
CA GLN A 7 12.17 4.16 -16.12
C GLN A 7 10.71 4.34 -15.70
N SER A 8 10.27 5.59 -15.56
CA SER A 8 8.96 5.95 -14.96
C SER A 8 7.75 5.28 -15.64
N GLU A 9 7.81 5.08 -16.95
CA GLU A 9 6.74 4.41 -17.70
C GLU A 9 6.52 2.96 -17.29
N ILE A 10 7.58 2.24 -16.93
CA ILE A 10 7.51 0.84 -16.50
C ILE A 10 7.30 0.78 -15.00
N PHE A 11 7.95 1.66 -14.25
CA PHE A 11 7.86 1.68 -12.78
C PHE A 11 6.44 1.98 -12.27
N ASN A 12 5.68 2.79 -13.01
CA ASN A 12 4.30 3.12 -12.66
C ASN A 12 3.26 2.12 -13.21
N GLN A 13 3.68 1.10 -13.97
CA GLN A 13 2.74 0.10 -14.46
C GLN A 13 2.30 -0.85 -13.35
N ILE A 14 1.04 -1.24 -13.40
CA ILE A 14 0.49 -2.26 -12.53
C ILE A 14 0.91 -3.63 -13.09
N LEU A 15 2.07 -4.12 -12.66
CA LEU A 15 2.70 -5.30 -13.26
C LEU A 15 2.07 -6.64 -12.83
N LEU A 16 1.53 -6.71 -11.61
CA LEU A 16 1.08 -7.96 -11.00
C LEU A 16 -0.41 -8.23 -11.20
N LEU A 17 -1.21 -7.20 -11.47
CA LEU A 17 -2.62 -7.36 -11.76
C LEU A 17 -2.77 -7.64 -13.26
N LYS A 18 -3.07 -8.90 -13.61
CA LYS A 18 -3.24 -9.36 -15.01
C LYS A 18 -4.28 -8.54 -15.78
N ASP A 19 -5.29 -8.06 -15.08
CA ASP A 19 -6.18 -7.01 -15.54
C ASP A 19 -6.37 -5.98 -14.42
N ASN A 20 -6.64 -4.73 -14.81
CA ASN A 20 -6.88 -3.63 -13.87
C ASN A 20 -8.37 -3.54 -13.46
N SER A 21 -9.11 -4.64 -13.55
CA SER A 21 -10.53 -4.63 -13.17
C SER A 21 -10.67 -4.54 -11.65
N PRO A 22 -11.76 -3.91 -11.15
CA PRO A 22 -12.07 -3.91 -9.72
C PRO A 22 -12.21 -5.32 -9.13
N GLN A 23 -12.64 -6.30 -9.94
CA GLN A 23 -12.83 -7.68 -9.52
C GLN A 23 -11.49 -8.40 -9.29
N THR A 24 -10.52 -8.20 -10.17
CA THR A 24 -9.17 -8.76 -9.98
C THR A 24 -8.45 -8.06 -8.84
N ALA A 25 -8.59 -6.75 -8.68
CA ALA A 25 -8.07 -6.04 -7.51
C ALA A 25 -8.63 -6.61 -6.19
N ARG A 26 -9.93 -6.90 -6.16
CA ARG A 26 -10.59 -7.55 -5.01
C ARG A 26 -9.98 -8.92 -4.70
N GLU A 27 -9.80 -9.75 -5.71
CA GLU A 27 -9.26 -11.10 -5.55
C GLU A 27 -7.83 -11.08 -4.98
N TYR A 28 -7.00 -10.17 -5.47
CA TYR A 28 -5.63 -9.98 -4.96
C TYR A 28 -5.62 -9.48 -3.51
N ILE A 29 -6.44 -8.48 -3.18
CA ILE A 29 -6.55 -7.98 -1.80
C ILE A 29 -7.04 -9.10 -0.88
N LYS A 30 -8.07 -9.85 -1.28
CA LYS A 30 -8.55 -11.00 -0.49
C LYS A 30 -7.47 -12.05 -0.30
N SER A 31 -6.82 -12.50 -1.37
CA SER A 31 -5.74 -13.50 -1.29
C SER A 31 -4.66 -13.03 -0.33
N PHE A 32 -4.16 -11.80 -0.51
CA PHE A 32 -3.14 -11.23 0.36
C PHE A 32 -3.56 -11.23 1.84
N THR A 33 -4.78 -10.75 2.15
CA THR A 33 -5.28 -10.71 3.53
C THR A 33 -5.63 -12.09 4.13
N CYS A 34 -5.74 -13.12 3.29
CA CYS A 34 -5.87 -14.51 3.72
C CYS A 34 -4.50 -15.14 4.01
N ASP A 35 -3.51 -14.83 3.18
CA ASP A 35 -2.15 -15.39 3.27
C ASP A 35 -1.32 -14.73 4.38
N TYR A 36 -1.59 -13.46 4.69
CA TYR A 36 -0.90 -12.68 5.72
C TYR A 36 -1.87 -12.15 6.76
N ARG A 37 -1.49 -12.25 8.04
CA ARG A 37 -2.24 -11.62 9.13
C ARG A 37 -1.81 -10.17 9.30
N LEU A 38 -2.75 -9.29 9.66
CA LEU A 38 -2.46 -7.88 9.91
C LEU A 38 -1.34 -7.69 10.96
N GLY A 39 -1.30 -8.53 11.99
CA GLY A 39 -0.24 -8.49 13.00
C GLY A 39 1.15 -8.78 12.44
N GLU A 40 1.26 -9.69 11.47
CA GLU A 40 2.52 -10.03 10.79
C GLU A 40 2.97 -8.86 9.91
N CYS A 41 2.05 -8.26 9.15
CA CYS A 41 2.35 -7.07 8.35
C CYS A 41 2.85 -5.90 9.23
N ARG A 42 2.20 -5.66 10.38
CA ARG A 42 2.63 -4.64 11.35
C ARG A 42 4.01 -4.94 11.92
N ALA A 43 4.29 -6.19 12.27
CA ALA A 43 5.59 -6.60 12.79
C ALA A 43 6.70 -6.38 11.74
N ILE A 44 6.45 -6.71 10.48
CA ILE A 44 7.40 -6.49 9.37
C ILE A 44 7.69 -4.99 9.21
N LEU A 45 6.65 -4.14 9.16
CA LEU A 45 6.82 -2.70 9.05
C LEU A 45 7.59 -2.11 10.23
N TRP A 46 7.27 -2.57 11.44
CA TRP A 46 7.97 -2.13 12.63
C TRP A 46 9.45 -2.54 12.62
N GLY A 47 9.75 -3.75 12.15
CA GLY A 47 11.13 -4.19 11.94
C GLY A 47 11.89 -3.32 10.93
N MET A 48 11.22 -2.84 9.88
CA MET A 48 11.83 -1.89 8.93
C MET A 48 12.09 -0.52 9.56
N VAL A 49 11.14 -0.02 10.37
CA VAL A 49 11.30 1.23 11.14
C VAL A 49 12.45 1.10 12.13
N GLU A 50 12.47 0.03 12.92
CA GLU A 50 13.54 -0.26 13.87
C GLU A 50 14.89 -0.30 13.16
N THR A 51 15.01 -1.06 12.07
CA THR A 51 16.22 -1.13 11.25
C THR A 51 16.65 0.26 10.75
N CYS A 52 15.72 1.09 10.27
CA CYS A 52 16.03 2.45 9.81
C CYS A 52 16.53 3.38 10.94
N LEU A 53 16.03 3.18 12.16
CA LEU A 53 16.42 3.96 13.33
C LEU A 53 17.73 3.47 13.96
N THR A 54 18.03 2.17 13.86
CA THR A 54 19.15 1.55 14.59
C THR A 54 20.34 1.16 13.71
N CYS A 55 20.18 1.06 12.39
CA CYS A 55 21.31 0.75 11.51
C CYS A 55 22.09 2.00 11.11
N ASP A 56 23.40 1.89 11.20
CA ASP A 56 24.37 2.86 10.66
C ASP A 56 24.49 2.74 9.13
N ASN A 57 23.37 2.68 8.41
CA ASN A 57 23.39 2.68 6.95
C ASN A 57 23.62 4.10 6.44
N SER A 58 24.63 4.29 5.59
CA SER A 58 24.96 5.57 4.97
C SER A 58 23.83 6.13 4.11
N ASP A 59 22.96 5.29 3.57
CA ASP A 59 21.81 5.70 2.75
C ASP A 59 20.77 6.51 3.54
N PHE A 60 20.83 6.49 4.87
CA PHE A 60 19.91 7.18 5.79
C PHE A 60 20.67 7.94 6.89
N GLY A 61 21.88 8.39 6.55
CA GLY A 61 22.77 9.08 7.48
C GLY A 61 22.24 10.46 7.89
N GLU A 62 21.48 11.12 7.01
CA GLU A 62 20.91 12.44 7.27
C GLU A 62 19.58 12.34 8.03
N PRO A 63 19.39 13.15 9.11
CA PRO A 63 18.15 13.11 9.90
C PRO A 63 16.86 13.35 9.10
N GLY A 64 16.92 14.16 8.03
CA GLY A 64 15.78 14.45 7.17
C GLY A 64 15.34 13.24 6.35
N GLU A 65 16.28 12.51 5.75
CA GLU A 65 16.01 11.31 4.97
C GLU A 65 15.40 10.20 5.86
N ARG A 66 15.87 10.10 7.10
CA ARG A 66 15.29 9.20 8.11
C ARG A 66 13.84 9.58 8.44
N LEU A 67 13.53 10.86 8.58
CA LEU A 67 12.15 11.32 8.82
C LEU A 67 11.23 10.96 7.64
N ASP A 68 11.66 11.20 6.41
CA ASP A 68 10.87 10.89 5.21
C ASP A 68 10.53 9.39 5.12
N LEU A 69 11.47 8.52 5.48
CA LEU A 69 11.24 7.08 5.53
C LEU A 69 10.26 6.67 6.61
N LEU A 70 10.34 7.27 7.80
CA LEU A 70 9.38 7.01 8.86
C LEU A 70 7.95 7.38 8.44
N LEU A 71 7.80 8.53 7.77
CA LEU A 71 6.51 8.95 7.20
C LEU A 71 6.03 7.98 6.10
N GLN A 72 6.95 7.49 5.27
CA GLN A 72 6.62 6.49 4.25
C GLN A 72 6.14 5.17 4.88
N PHE A 73 6.79 4.69 5.95
CA PHE A 73 6.33 3.51 6.68
C PHE A 73 4.96 3.71 7.32
N GLU A 74 4.68 4.90 7.86
CA GLU A 74 3.35 5.24 8.37
C GLU A 74 2.28 5.16 7.26
N HIS A 75 2.59 5.68 6.06
CA HIS A 75 1.69 5.59 4.91
C HIS A 75 1.47 4.13 4.48
N PHE A 76 2.51 3.29 4.48
CA PHE A 76 2.34 1.87 4.20
C PHE A 76 1.48 1.16 5.23
N GLN A 77 1.66 1.45 6.53
CA GLN A 77 0.80 0.89 7.56
C GLN A 77 -0.68 1.24 7.30
N LYS A 78 -0.98 2.51 7.02
CA LYS A 78 -2.34 2.97 6.68
C LYS A 78 -2.89 2.23 5.45
N LEU A 79 -2.07 2.03 4.42
CA LEU A 79 -2.47 1.28 3.22
C LEU A 79 -2.82 -0.17 3.53
N PHE A 80 -1.99 -0.87 4.31
CA PHE A 80 -2.27 -2.25 4.71
C PHE A 80 -3.54 -2.33 5.55
N GLU A 81 -3.70 -1.45 6.55
CA GLU A 81 -4.91 -1.42 7.37
C GLU A 81 -6.17 -1.17 6.52
N ALA A 82 -6.10 -0.24 5.57
CA ALA A 82 -7.18 -0.01 4.62
C ALA A 82 -7.50 -1.26 3.78
N ALA A 83 -6.48 -1.99 3.32
CA ALA A 83 -6.67 -3.24 2.57
C ALA A 83 -7.40 -4.31 3.40
N PHE A 84 -7.07 -4.46 4.69
CA PHE A 84 -7.78 -5.38 5.60
C PHE A 84 -9.23 -4.92 5.85
N VAL A 85 -9.47 -3.63 6.03
CA VAL A 85 -10.83 -3.08 6.16
C VAL A 85 -11.63 -3.36 4.90
N LEU A 86 -11.07 -3.08 3.72
CA LEU A 86 -11.71 -3.35 2.43
C LEU A 86 -12.00 -4.83 2.25
N ALA A 87 -11.06 -5.73 2.58
CA ALA A 87 -11.29 -7.17 2.48
C ALA A 87 -12.47 -7.64 3.34
N ASN A 88 -12.60 -7.08 4.55
CA ASN A 88 -13.65 -7.43 5.52
C ASN A 88 -15.01 -6.78 5.20
N HIS A 89 -15.01 -5.60 4.57
CA HIS A 89 -16.21 -4.79 4.34
C HIS A 89 -16.52 -4.52 2.87
N TRP A 90 -15.95 -5.30 1.95
CA TRP A 90 -15.96 -5.02 0.52
C TRP A 90 -17.35 -4.72 -0.04
N ASN A 91 -18.36 -5.52 0.34
CA ASN A 91 -19.73 -5.34 -0.16
C ASN A 91 -20.32 -3.99 0.28
N ASN A 92 -20.02 -3.53 1.50
CA ASN A 92 -20.47 -2.24 2.03
C ASN A 92 -19.66 -1.07 1.43
N ALA A 93 -18.39 -1.30 1.12
CA ALA A 93 -17.52 -0.30 0.49
C ALA A 93 -18.00 0.01 -0.95
N THR A 94 -18.35 -1.01 -1.74
CA THR A 94 -18.92 -0.83 -3.09
C THR A 94 -20.19 0.03 -3.05
N GLU A 95 -21.08 -0.19 -2.08
CA GLU A 95 -22.30 0.61 -1.89
C GLU A 95 -22.01 2.08 -1.63
N ILE A 96 -20.99 2.39 -0.81
CA ILE A 96 -20.59 3.78 -0.53
C ILE A 96 -20.01 4.45 -1.78
N THR A 97 -19.11 3.77 -2.52
CA THR A 97 -18.54 4.32 -3.76
C THR A 97 -19.59 4.54 -4.84
N GLU A 98 -20.51 3.60 -5.04
CA GLU A 98 -21.61 3.76 -5.99
C GLU A 98 -22.56 4.90 -5.58
N THR A 99 -22.79 5.07 -4.27
CA THR A 99 -23.61 6.17 -3.75
C THR A 99 -22.92 7.53 -3.97
N LEU A 100 -21.62 7.61 -3.74
CA LEU A 100 -20.84 8.83 -3.96
C LEU A 100 -20.73 9.20 -5.45
N ASP A 101 -20.57 8.22 -6.34
CA ASP A 101 -20.55 8.47 -7.77
C ASP A 101 -21.93 8.90 -8.30
N LYS A 102 -23.02 8.30 -7.79
CA LYS A 102 -24.39 8.76 -8.08
C LYS A 102 -24.62 10.20 -7.61
N LEU A 103 -24.10 10.59 -6.44
CA LEU A 103 -24.19 11.95 -5.93
C LEU A 103 -23.40 12.96 -6.76
N LYS A 104 -22.23 12.58 -7.28
CA LYS A 104 -21.44 13.43 -8.21
C LYS A 104 -22.09 13.66 -9.56
N THR A 105 -22.98 12.76 -10.00
CA THR A 105 -23.74 12.94 -11.26
C THR A 105 -25.00 13.80 -11.11
N ILE A 106 -25.41 14.13 -9.88
CA ILE A 106 -26.61 14.93 -9.59
C ILE A 106 -26.27 16.40 -9.25
N LEU A 107 -25.00 16.69 -8.96
CA LEU A 107 -24.44 18.04 -8.75
C LEU A 107 -23.74 18.54 -10.01
#